data_AF-A0A838TGW2-F1
#
_entry.id   AF-A0A838TGW2-F1
#
_cell.length_a   1.000
_cell.length_b   1.000
_cell.length_c   1.000
_cell.angle_alpha   90.00
_cell.angle_beta   90.00
_cell.angle_gamma   90.00
#
_symmetry.space_group_name_H-M   'P 1'
#
loop_
_entity.id
_entity.type
_entity.pdbx_description
1 polymer ?
#
loop_
_entity_poly.entity_id
_entity_poly.type
_entity_poly.pdbx_seq_one_letter_code
_entity_poly.pdbx_strand_id
1 'polypeptide(L)'
;MIDQVRLLLLSPEIIVQTWRRARKSINGLTESDVRNSLLAFEPLWNELFPAEQSRIIELLVERVDVQTDRVDIKLRIAGVTSLIGELAGNSVTQQDAA
;
A
#
# COMPACT_ATOMS: atom_id res chain seq x y z
N MET A 1 -3.94 3.79 -15.60
CA MET A 1 -2.57 3.47 -15.15
C MET A 1 -2.51 3.24 -13.64
N ILE A 2 -3.21 4.05 -12.83
CA ILE A 2 -3.26 3.91 -11.36
C ILE A 2 -3.69 2.48 -10.91
N ASP A 3 -4.65 1.85 -11.60
CA ASP A 3 -5.12 0.50 -11.26
C ASP A 3 -4.06 -0.60 -11.46
N GLN A 4 -3.06 -0.38 -12.31
CA GLN A 4 -2.02 -1.38 -12.57
C GLN A 4 -1.07 -1.51 -11.37
N VAL A 5 -0.77 -0.41 -10.68
CA VAL A 5 0.06 -0.42 -9.46
C VAL A 5 -0.66 -1.17 -8.34
N ARG A 6 -1.97 -0.96 -8.21
CA ARG A 6 -2.82 -1.68 -7.25
C ARG A 6 -2.85 -3.19 -7.52
N LEU A 7 -3.09 -3.60 -8.76
CA LEU A 7 -3.08 -5.01 -9.14
C LEU A 7 -1.72 -5.66 -8.87
N LEU A 8 -0.63 -4.90 -9.05
CA LEU A 8 0.71 -5.37 -8.72
C LEU A 8 0.92 -5.52 -7.21
N LEU A 9 0.42 -4.58 -6.39
CA LEU A 9 0.47 -4.70 -4.92
C LEU A 9 -0.27 -5.94 -4.40
N LEU A 10 -1.31 -6.38 -5.11
CA LEU A 10 -2.06 -7.60 -4.81
C LEU A 10 -1.45 -8.87 -5.44
N SER A 11 -0.34 -8.76 -6.17
CA SER A 11 0.31 -9.94 -6.75
C SER A 11 0.90 -10.84 -5.65
N PRO A 12 0.85 -12.18 -5.82
CA PRO A 12 1.42 -13.12 -4.85
C PRO A 12 2.89 -12.82 -4.54
N GLU A 13 3.67 -12.42 -5.55
CA GLU A 13 5.08 -12.10 -5.41
C GLU A 13 5.32 -10.92 -4.45
N ILE A 14 4.51 -9.86 -4.56
CA ILE A 14 4.61 -8.68 -3.70
C ILE A 14 4.10 -8.97 -2.30
N ILE A 15 3.02 -9.74 -2.17
CA ILE A 15 2.49 -10.17 -0.86
C ILE A 15 3.55 -10.95 -0.09
N VAL A 16 4.16 -11.95 -0.72
CA VAL A 16 5.19 -12.80 -0.10
C VAL A 16 6.44 -11.98 0.25
N GLN A 17 6.87 -11.08 -0.63
CA GLN A 17 8.03 -10.21 -0.37
C GLN A 17 7.77 -9.22 0.77
N THR A 18 6.58 -8.61 0.80
CA THR A 18 6.17 -7.67 1.84
C THR A 18 6.10 -8.38 3.19
N TRP A 19 5.46 -9.56 3.25
CA TRP A 19 5.44 -10.39 4.46
C TRP A 19 6.85 -10.77 4.93
N ARG A 20 7.72 -11.26 4.03
CA ARG A 20 9.10 -11.64 4.38
C ARG A 20 9.90 -10.49 4.99
N ARG A 21 9.63 -9.25 4.59
CA ARG A 21 10.26 -8.06 5.16
C ARG A 21 9.59 -7.62 6.46
N ALA A 22 8.26 -7.54 6.48
CA ALA A 22 7.49 -7.06 7.64
C ALA A 22 7.57 -8.00 8.86
N ARG A 23 7.65 -9.32 8.65
CA ARG A 23 7.81 -10.29 9.76
C ARG A 23 9.11 -10.12 10.54
N LYS A 24 10.10 -9.39 10.01
CA LYS A 24 11.35 -9.06 10.72
C LYS A 24 11.12 -8.02 11.83
N SER A 25 10.08 -7.21 11.71
CA SER A 25 9.74 -6.14 12.66
C SER A 25 8.43 -6.39 13.41
N ILE A 26 7.54 -7.23 12.88
CA ILE A 26 6.25 -7.56 13.49
C ILE A 26 6.24 -9.05 13.84
N ASN A 27 6.36 -9.36 15.13
CA ASN A 27 6.36 -10.73 15.61
C ASN A 27 4.96 -11.36 15.47
N GLY A 28 4.89 -12.61 15.00
CA GLY A 28 3.63 -13.31 14.79
C GLY A 28 2.86 -12.93 13.52
N LEU A 29 3.37 -12.02 12.68
CA LEU A 29 2.74 -11.65 11.42
C LEU A 29 2.75 -12.84 10.43
N THR A 30 1.57 -13.28 10.00
CA THR A 30 1.43 -14.32 8.97
C THR A 30 1.30 -13.71 7.58
N GLU A 31 1.58 -14.51 6.55
CA GLU A 31 1.37 -14.08 5.15
C GLU A 31 -0.11 -13.79 4.88
N SER A 32 -0.99 -14.62 5.45
CA SER A 32 -2.45 -14.44 5.37
C SER A 32 -2.90 -13.11 5.96
N ASP A 33 -2.28 -12.64 7.05
CA ASP A 33 -2.59 -11.33 7.63
C ASP A 33 -2.25 -10.21 6.65
N VAL A 34 -1.06 -10.26 6.04
CA VAL A 34 -0.63 -9.27 5.04
C VAL A 34 -1.56 -9.29 3.83
N ARG A 35 -1.91 -10.47 3.32
CA ARG A 35 -2.85 -10.63 2.21
C ARG A 35 -4.23 -10.07 2.56
N ASN A 36 -4.77 -10.41 3.73
CA ASN A 36 -6.11 -9.98 4.13
C ASN A 36 -6.17 -8.48 4.38
N SER A 37 -5.13 -7.88 4.96
CA SER A 37 -5.03 -6.43 5.11
C SER A 37 -4.98 -5.70 3.76
N LEU A 38 -4.22 -6.21 2.79
CA LEU A 38 -4.17 -5.62 1.44
C LEU A 38 -5.50 -5.77 0.70
N LEU A 39 -6.23 -6.86 0.89
CA LEU A 39 -7.59 -7.04 0.35
C LEU A 39 -8.63 -6.16 1.07
N ALA A 40 -8.49 -5.94 2.37
CA ALA A 40 -9.37 -5.04 3.13
C ALA A 40 -9.15 -3.57 2.77
N PHE A 41 -7.98 -3.21 2.21
CA PHE A 41 -7.68 -1.88 1.70
C PHE A 41 -8.35 -1.60 0.34
N GLU A 42 -8.75 -2.64 -0.40
CA GLU A 42 -9.33 -2.54 -1.75
C GLU A 42 -10.60 -1.66 -1.77
N PRO A 43 -11.62 -1.89 -0.93
CA PRO A 43 -12.80 -1.03 -0.90
C PRO A 43 -12.45 0.44 -0.63
N LEU A 44 -11.51 0.68 0.30
CA LEU A 44 -11.11 2.03 0.69
C LEU A 44 -10.40 2.78 -0.45
N TRP A 45 -9.57 2.07 -1.23
CA TRP A 45 -8.93 2.64 -2.42
C TRP A 45 -9.91 3.08 -3.51
N ASN A 46 -11.01 2.33 -3.69
CA ASN A 46 -12.03 2.66 -4.70
C ASN A 46 -12.80 3.95 -4.37
N GLU A 47 -12.89 4.30 -3.10
CA GLU A 47 -13.55 5.53 -2.62
C GLU A 47 -12.63 6.76 -2.68
N LEU A 48 -11.31 6.58 -2.86
CA LEU A 48 -10.36 7.68 -2.95
C LEU A 48 -10.49 8.44 -4.27
N PHE A 49 -10.36 9.76 -4.20
CA PHE A 49 -10.26 10.60 -5.39
C PHE A 49 -8.98 10.25 -6.18
N PRO A 50 -8.96 10.44 -7.51
CA PRO A 50 -7.78 10.15 -8.33
C PRO A 50 -6.48 10.83 -7.86
N ALA A 51 -6.58 12.04 -7.29
CA ALA A 51 -5.44 12.76 -6.73
C ALA A 51 -4.89 12.09 -5.46
N GLU A 52 -5.77 11.55 -4.61
CA GLU A 52 -5.39 10.85 -3.38
C GLU A 52 -4.75 9.50 -3.72
N GLN A 53 -5.31 8.75 -4.66
CA GLN A 53 -4.69 7.53 -5.19
C GLN A 53 -3.28 7.81 -5.73
N SER A 54 -3.11 8.90 -6.49
CA SER A 54 -1.81 9.31 -7.03
C SER A 54 -0.82 9.63 -5.92
N ARG A 55 -1.24 10.36 -4.89
CA ARG A 55 -0.40 10.69 -3.74
C ARG A 55 0.03 9.45 -2.95
N ILE A 56 -0.86 8.48 -2.75
CA ILE A 56 -0.49 7.22 -2.10
C ILE A 56 0.55 6.47 -2.93
N ILE A 57 0.43 6.44 -4.26
CA ILE A 57 1.45 5.83 -5.13
C ILE A 57 2.79 6.56 -5.00
N GLU A 58 2.83 7.88 -5.04
CA GLU A 58 4.05 8.67 -4.88
C GLU A 58 4.74 8.44 -3.52
N LEU A 59 3.95 8.26 -2.46
CA LEU A 59 4.46 7.91 -1.15
C LEU A 59 5.00 6.49 -1.12
N LEU A 60 4.30 5.52 -1.68
CA LEU A 60 4.67 4.10 -1.60
C LEU A 60 5.80 3.73 -2.56
N VAL A 61 5.92 4.39 -3.70
CA VAL A 61 6.77 3.96 -4.81
C VAL A 61 7.97 4.89 -4.97
N GLU A 62 9.16 4.31 -4.89
CA GLU A 62 10.43 4.99 -5.15
C GLU A 62 10.71 5.05 -6.65
N ARG A 63 10.45 3.93 -7.35
CA ARG A 63 10.68 3.78 -8.78
C ARG A 63 9.87 2.60 -9.33
N VAL A 64 9.35 2.75 -10.55
CA VAL A 64 8.76 1.66 -11.34
C VAL A 64 9.62 1.47 -12.59
N ASP A 65 10.21 0.30 -12.77
CA ASP A 65 10.90 -0.10 -13.98
C ASP A 65 9.98 -1.06 -14.77
N VAL A 66 9.49 -0.60 -15.91
CA VAL A 66 8.62 -1.38 -16.81
C VAL A 66 9.45 -1.91 -17.97
N GLN A 67 9.48 -3.24 -18.10
CA GLN A 67 10.04 -3.98 -19.22
C GLN A 67 8.88 -4.70 -19.95
N THR A 68 9.13 -5.13 -21.19
CA THR A 68 8.11 -5.77 -22.04
C THR A 68 7.48 -7.03 -21.44
N ASP A 69 8.15 -7.68 -20.48
CA ASP A 69 7.74 -8.92 -19.82
C ASP A 69 7.71 -8.83 -18.29
N ARG A 70 8.12 -7.69 -17.71
CA ARG A 70 8.31 -7.55 -16.27
C ARG A 70 8.03 -6.13 -15.80
N VAL A 71 7.48 -6.01 -14.59
CA VAL A 71 7.44 -4.75 -13.85
C VAL A 71 8.19 -4.94 -12.54
N ASP A 72 9.25 -4.16 -12.34
CA ASP A 72 9.98 -4.08 -11.08
C ASP A 72 9.58 -2.80 -10.34
N ILE A 73 9.05 -2.93 -9.11
CA ILE A 73 8.69 -1.77 -8.28
C ILE A 73 9.61 -1.70 -7.07
N LYS A 74 10.30 -0.57 -6.91
CA LYS A 74 11.05 -0.22 -5.72
C LYS A 74 10.15 0.61 -4.80
N LEU A 75 9.94 0.15 -3.57
CA LEU A 75 9.09 0.81 -2.58
C LEU A 75 9.88 1.75 -1.66
N ARG A 76 9.29 2.91 -1.33
CA ARG A 76 9.82 3.84 -0.32
C ARG A 76 9.43 3.37 1.08
N ILE A 77 10.39 2.80 1.82
CA ILE A 77 10.18 2.38 3.22
C ILE A 77 9.64 3.55 4.08
N ALA A 78 10.20 4.75 3.92
CA ALA A 78 9.77 5.93 4.66
C ALA A 78 8.34 6.38 4.32
N GLY A 79 7.91 6.20 3.07
CA GLY A 79 6.56 6.58 2.65
C GLY A 79 5.49 5.59 3.12
N VAL A 80 5.81 4.31 3.26
CA VAL A 80 4.94 3.32 3.93
C VAL A 80 4.67 3.73 5.38
N THR A 81 5.71 4.13 6.13
CA THR A 81 5.56 4.59 7.53
C THR A 81 4.75 5.88 7.62
N SER A 82 4.97 6.84 6.71
CA SER A 82 4.19 8.08 6.64
C SER A 82 2.70 7.79 6.38
N LEU A 83 2.41 6.94 5.40
CA LEU A 83 1.05 6.57 5.04
C LEU A 83 0.32 5.87 6.21
N ILE A 84 1.00 4.97 6.92
CA ILE A 84 0.43 4.33 8.13
C ILE A 84 0.11 5.39 9.20
N GLY A 85 0.99 6.38 9.37
CA GLY A 85 0.75 7.51 10.28
C GLY A 85 -0.45 8.37 9.89
N GLU A 86 -0.60 8.66 8.59
CA GLU A 86 -1.74 9.42 8.05
C GLU A 86 -3.05 8.64 8.19
N LEU A 87 -3.06 7.34 7.86
CA LEU A 87 -4.23 6.48 8.01
C LEU A 87 -4.63 6.27 9.48
N ALA A 88 -3.66 6.20 10.39
CA ALA A 88 -3.92 6.13 11.83
C ALA A 88 -4.43 7.47 12.39
N GLY A 89 -3.84 8.59 11.96
CA GLY A 89 -4.19 9.94 12.41
C GLY A 89 -5.53 10.46 11.88
N ASN A 90 -5.96 10.04 10.69
CA ASN A 90 -7.21 10.49 10.08
C ASN A 90 -8.48 9.88 10.71
N SER A 91 -8.34 9.02 11.73
CA SER A 91 -9.49 8.49 12.49
C SER A 91 -10.06 9.48 13.52
N VAL A 92 -9.45 10.66 13.73
CA VAL A 92 -9.87 11.63 14.77
C VAL A 92 -10.44 12.94 14.21
N THR A 93 -10.40 13.22 12.90
CA THR A 93 -10.75 14.56 12.37
C THR A 93 -11.97 14.59 11.44
N GLN A 94 -12.87 13.62 11.55
CA GLN A 94 -14.20 13.66 10.91
C GLN A 94 -15.34 13.79 11.95
N GLN A 95 -15.15 14.61 12.98
CA GLN A 95 -16.22 15.15 13.83
C GLN A 95 -15.78 16.56 14.25
N ASP A 96 -16.02 17.56 13.40
CA ASP A 96 -16.23 18.96 13.77
C ASP A 96 -16.50 19.78 12.50
N ALA A 97 -17.69 19.57 11.94
CA ALA A 97 -18.32 20.51 11.02
C ALA A 97 -19.84 20.30 11.08
N ALA A 98 -20.46 20.83 12.15
CA ALA A 98 -21.89 21.10 12.25
C ALA A 98 -22.08 22.41 13.03
#